data_AF-A0A8C2XCI7-F1
#
_entry.id   AF-A0A8C2XCI7-F1
#
_cell.length_a   1.000
_cell.length_b   1.000
_cell.length_c   1.000
_cell.angle_alpha   90.00
_cell.angle_beta   90.00
_cell.angle_gamma   90.00
#
_symmetry.space_group_name_H-M   'P 1'
#
loop_
_entity.id
_entity.type
_entity.pdbx_description
1 polymer ?
#
loop_
_entity_poly.entity_id
_entity_poly.type
_entity_poly.pdbx_seq_one_letter_code
_entity_poly.pdbx_strand_id
1 'polypeptide(L)'
;IDLDTLKSTYPRLCTGLGEAFALFAAAYGFRHVTSSPRFPQSNGKAERAVQMVKNLLKKAEDPYLALLAYRATPLQNGYSPAQLLMGRRLRTTVTTVPSHLDPALPDSCALDLKEKKKRITDAAHYNRRHRAKMHSVLSPGDHVWVTNAKMSGTVIQNHSTPRSYLVDLPQGVVRRNRLHLIPLQEPTQERTSPQQHISEQAPRSPAVTPPGLPAESPNL
;
A
#
# COMPACT_ATOMS: atom_id res chain seq x y z
N ILE A 1 -15.73 2.65 1.17
CA ILE A 1 -16.40 1.39 0.76
C ILE A 1 -16.49 0.53 2.01
N ASP A 2 -17.71 0.21 2.42
CA ASP A 2 -17.97 -0.58 3.62
C ASP A 2 -17.68 -2.07 3.37
N LEU A 3 -17.47 -2.82 4.45
CA LEU A 3 -17.39 -4.28 4.41
C LEU A 3 -18.68 -4.89 3.88
N ASP A 4 -19.84 -4.31 4.21
CA ASP A 4 -21.13 -4.81 3.76
C ASP A 4 -21.41 -4.46 2.29
N THR A 5 -20.92 -3.31 1.81
CA THR A 5 -20.91 -3.02 0.36
C THR A 5 -20.08 -4.07 -0.40
N LEU A 6 -18.88 -4.41 0.11
CA LEU A 6 -18.01 -5.40 -0.53
C LEU A 6 -18.56 -6.84 -0.47
N LYS A 7 -19.22 -7.23 0.63
CA LYS A 7 -19.94 -8.52 0.71
C LYS A 7 -21.10 -8.59 -0.29
N SER A 8 -21.87 -7.51 -0.41
CA SER A 8 -23.01 -7.43 -1.34
C SER A 8 -22.59 -7.55 -2.80
N THR A 9 -21.42 -7.02 -3.18
CA THR A 9 -20.92 -7.10 -4.57
C THR A 9 -20.15 -8.39 -4.84
N TYR A 10 -19.46 -8.97 -3.85
CA TYR A 10 -18.57 -10.13 -4.04
C TYR A 10 -18.71 -11.18 -2.91
N PRO A 11 -19.81 -11.96 -2.88
CA PRO A 11 -20.14 -12.83 -1.75
C PRO A 11 -19.14 -13.98 -1.50
N ARG A 12 -18.34 -14.37 -2.51
CA ARG A 12 -17.36 -15.47 -2.39
C ARG A 12 -16.06 -15.10 -1.64
N LEU A 13 -15.90 -13.85 -1.19
CA LEU A 13 -14.70 -13.41 -0.45
C LEU A 13 -14.71 -13.81 1.04
N CYS A 14 -15.79 -14.39 1.57
CA CYS A 14 -15.99 -14.61 3.01
C CYS A 14 -16.70 -15.94 3.32
N THR A 15 -15.98 -17.06 3.35
CA THR A 15 -16.51 -18.36 3.84
C THR A 15 -15.52 -19.07 4.76
N GLY A 16 -15.92 -19.33 6.01
CA GLY A 16 -15.16 -20.08 7.02
C GLY A 16 -14.35 -19.20 7.99
N LEU A 17 -14.51 -19.43 9.30
CA LEU A 17 -13.96 -18.70 10.46
C LEU A 17 -14.22 -17.18 10.57
N GLY A 18 -14.33 -16.45 9.47
CA GLY A 18 -14.44 -14.98 9.48
C GLY A 18 -15.72 -14.45 10.12
N GLU A 19 -16.81 -15.22 10.10
CA GLU A 19 -18.14 -14.78 10.55
C GLU A 19 -18.25 -14.71 12.08
N ALA A 20 -17.84 -15.76 12.80
CA ALA A 20 -17.84 -15.75 14.27
C ALA A 20 -16.96 -14.61 14.83
N PHE A 21 -15.81 -14.34 14.19
CA PHE A 21 -14.97 -13.21 14.59
C PHE A 21 -15.55 -11.86 14.16
N ALA A 22 -16.33 -11.77 13.08
CA ALA A 22 -17.05 -10.55 12.70
C ALA A 22 -18.18 -10.24 13.71
N LEU A 23 -18.92 -11.25 14.16
CA LEU A 23 -19.92 -11.12 15.23
C LEU A 23 -19.27 -10.68 16.56
N PHE A 24 -18.13 -11.28 16.93
CA PHE A 24 -17.34 -10.85 18.09
C PHE A 24 -16.86 -9.40 17.95
N ALA A 25 -16.35 -9.01 16.77
CA ALA A 25 -15.91 -7.65 16.51
C ALA A 25 -17.05 -6.62 16.60
N ALA A 26 -18.23 -6.96 16.09
CA ALA A 26 -19.44 -6.14 16.22
C ALA A 26 -19.90 -6.04 17.69
N ALA A 27 -19.98 -7.15 18.42
CA ALA A 27 -20.41 -7.19 19.82
C ALA A 27 -19.48 -6.39 20.76
N TYR A 28 -18.17 -6.39 20.49
CA TYR A 28 -17.18 -5.63 21.25
C TYR A 28 -16.86 -4.24 20.64
N GLY A 29 -17.61 -3.81 19.62
CA GLY A 29 -17.53 -2.46 19.05
C GLY A 29 -16.22 -2.10 18.34
N PHE A 30 -15.45 -3.08 17.84
CA PHE A 30 -14.19 -2.82 17.15
C PHE A 30 -14.20 -3.25 15.68
N ARG A 31 -13.46 -2.53 14.84
CA ARG A 31 -13.38 -2.80 13.39
C ARG A 31 -12.24 -3.75 13.07
N HIS A 32 -12.56 -4.96 12.60
CA HIS A 32 -11.56 -5.91 12.11
C HIS A 32 -11.00 -5.46 10.74
N VAL A 33 -9.69 -5.18 10.67
CA VAL A 33 -8.99 -4.82 9.43
C VAL A 33 -7.94 -5.87 9.09
N THR A 34 -8.12 -6.58 7.99
CA THR A 34 -7.21 -7.65 7.55
C THR A 34 -6.09 -7.12 6.64
N SER A 35 -4.91 -7.72 6.72
CA SER A 35 -3.79 -7.49 5.79
C SER A 35 -3.99 -8.18 4.44
N SER A 36 -3.31 -7.69 3.39
CA SER A 36 -3.32 -8.36 2.07
C SER A 36 -2.83 -9.80 2.21
N PRO A 37 -3.51 -10.80 1.61
CA PRO A 37 -3.06 -12.18 1.62
C PRO A 37 -1.60 -12.32 1.15
N ARG A 38 -0.83 -13.12 1.89
CA ARG A 38 0.62 -13.37 1.70
C ARG A 38 1.49 -12.10 1.69
N PHE A 39 1.15 -11.11 2.51
CA PHE A 39 1.96 -9.89 2.71
C PHE A 39 2.35 -9.70 4.19
N PRO A 40 3.22 -10.56 4.77
CA PRO A 40 3.53 -10.59 6.19
C PRO A 40 4.12 -9.27 6.71
N GLN A 41 4.85 -8.53 5.87
CA GLN A 41 5.44 -7.23 6.21
C GLN A 41 4.44 -6.23 6.83
N SER A 42 3.16 -6.29 6.44
CA SER A 42 2.10 -5.45 7.03
C SER A 42 1.87 -5.70 8.53
N ASN A 43 2.10 -6.92 9.01
CA ASN A 43 1.92 -7.33 10.41
C ASN A 43 3.25 -7.34 11.20
N GLY A 44 4.37 -6.94 10.58
CA GLY A 44 5.71 -7.07 11.16
C GLY A 44 5.92 -6.40 12.54
N LYS A 45 5.10 -5.39 12.90
CA LYS A 45 5.09 -4.83 14.27
C LYS A 45 4.59 -5.84 15.32
N ALA A 46 3.50 -6.54 15.02
CA ALA A 46 2.93 -7.56 15.90
C ALA A 46 3.87 -8.77 15.99
N GLU A 47 4.40 -9.24 14.85
CA GLU A 47 5.40 -10.30 14.81
C GLU A 47 6.64 -9.96 15.64
N ARG A 48 7.13 -8.72 15.55
CA ARG A 48 8.28 -8.26 16.34
C ARG A 48 7.98 -8.17 17.84
N ALA A 49 6.75 -7.79 18.22
CA ALA A 49 6.31 -7.81 19.61
C ALA A 49 6.24 -9.26 20.15
N VAL A 50 5.67 -10.19 19.39
CA VAL A 50 5.65 -11.62 19.75
C VAL A 50 7.08 -12.16 19.90
N GLN A 51 8.01 -11.83 19.00
CA GLN A 51 9.41 -12.25 19.12
C GLN A 51 10.08 -11.68 20.38
N MET A 52 9.79 -10.43 20.74
CA MET A 52 10.31 -9.80 21.95
C MET A 52 9.78 -10.50 23.21
N VAL A 53 8.47 -10.77 23.30
CA VAL A 53 7.87 -11.49 24.43
C VAL A 53 8.42 -12.92 24.52
N LYS A 54 8.56 -13.64 23.40
CA LYS A 54 9.21 -14.97 23.38
C LYS A 54 10.65 -14.91 23.90
N ASN A 55 11.43 -13.90 23.50
CA ASN A 55 12.80 -13.73 23.97
C ASN A 55 12.89 -13.32 25.46
N LEU A 56 11.90 -12.59 25.97
CA LEU A 56 11.79 -12.20 27.37
C LEU A 56 11.49 -13.42 28.24
N LEU A 57 10.47 -14.21 27.88
CA LEU A 57 10.06 -15.42 28.59
C LEU A 57 11.13 -16.53 28.55
N LYS A 58 11.95 -16.60 27.49
CA LYS A 58 13.10 -17.52 27.41
C LYS A 58 14.26 -17.17 28.35
N LYS A 59 14.30 -15.96 28.91
CA LYS A 59 15.40 -15.44 29.72
C LYS A 59 15.08 -15.28 31.20
N ALA A 60 13.81 -15.46 31.58
CA ALA A 60 13.34 -15.20 32.92
C ALA A 60 12.73 -16.47 33.51
N GLU A 61 13.04 -16.73 34.77
CA GLU A 61 12.46 -17.83 35.54
C GLU A 61 11.00 -17.52 35.91
N ASP A 62 10.72 -16.29 36.36
CA ASP A 62 9.36 -15.80 36.58
C ASP A 62 8.84 -14.96 35.38
N PRO A 63 7.79 -15.41 34.67
CA PRO A 63 7.20 -14.67 33.57
C PRO A 63 6.52 -13.35 34.02
N TYR A 64 6.03 -13.26 35.26
CA TYR A 64 5.33 -12.08 35.76
C TYR A 64 6.31 -10.94 36.06
N LEU A 65 7.41 -11.23 36.76
CA LEU A 65 8.51 -10.28 36.96
C LEU A 65 9.14 -9.84 35.64
N ALA A 66 9.26 -10.73 34.66
CA ALA A 66 9.75 -10.38 33.32
C ALA A 66 8.83 -9.35 32.62
N LEU A 67 7.51 -9.57 32.66
CA LEU A 67 6.52 -8.64 32.11
C LEU A 67 6.49 -7.31 32.88
N LEU A 68 6.67 -7.33 34.20
CA LEU A 68 6.80 -6.13 35.02
C LEU A 68 8.03 -5.32 34.63
N ALA A 69 9.19 -5.97 34.49
CA ALA A 69 10.44 -5.34 34.06
C ALA A 69 10.30 -4.73 32.66
N TYR A 70 9.69 -5.44 31.70
CA TYR A 70 9.42 -4.89 30.37
C TYR A 70 8.52 -3.64 30.43
N ARG A 71 7.41 -3.69 31.20
CA ARG A 71 6.49 -2.56 31.38
C ARG A 71 7.16 -1.34 32.02
N ALA A 72 8.16 -1.54 32.87
CA ALA A 72 8.91 -0.48 33.54
C ALA A 72 10.13 0.04 32.76
N THR A 73 10.62 -0.71 31.75
CA THR A 73 11.83 -0.36 30.99
C THR A 73 11.54 0.74 29.97
N PRO A 74 12.30 1.87 29.98
CA PRO A 74 12.14 2.92 28.97
C PRO A 74 12.39 2.43 27.53
N LEU A 75 11.51 2.82 26.62
CA LEU A 75 11.71 2.65 25.18
C LEU A 75 12.69 3.70 24.65
N GLN A 76 13.03 3.61 23.36
CA GLN A 76 13.91 4.57 22.67
C GLN A 76 13.37 6.01 22.67
N ASN A 77 12.07 6.21 22.92
CA ASN A 77 11.47 7.53 23.12
C ASN A 77 11.72 8.12 24.52
N GLY A 78 12.18 7.33 25.49
CA GLY A 78 12.49 7.74 26.87
C GLY A 78 11.42 7.37 27.90
N TYR A 79 10.24 6.90 27.45
CA TYR A 79 9.13 6.50 28.33
C TYR A 79 8.96 4.98 28.33
N SER A 80 8.59 4.42 29.47
CA SER A 80 8.26 2.99 29.58
C SER A 80 6.83 2.68 29.09
N PRO A 81 6.52 1.44 28.69
CA PRO A 81 5.15 1.05 28.32
C PRO A 81 4.11 1.37 29.42
N ALA A 82 4.49 1.29 30.70
CA ALA A 82 3.62 1.66 31.81
C ALA A 82 3.32 3.17 31.87
N GLN A 83 4.31 4.02 31.60
CA GLN A 83 4.10 5.48 31.54
C GLN A 83 3.20 5.85 30.36
N LEU A 84 3.37 5.19 29.21
CA LEU A 84 2.56 5.45 28.01
C LEU A 84 1.11 4.95 28.15
N LEU A 85 0.87 3.87 28.90
CA LEU A 85 -0.46 3.28 29.06
C LEU A 85 -1.23 3.80 30.29
N MET A 86 -0.53 4.08 31.39
CA MET A 86 -1.13 4.36 32.71
C MET A 86 -0.67 5.70 33.31
N GLY A 87 0.16 6.48 32.61
CA GLY A 87 0.64 7.77 33.12
C GLY A 87 1.49 7.69 34.38
N ARG A 88 2.10 6.52 34.70
CA ARG A 88 2.93 6.36 35.90
C ARG A 88 4.03 5.32 35.74
N ARG A 89 5.04 5.38 36.61
CA ARG A 89 6.07 4.33 36.72
C ARG A 89 5.58 3.22 37.65
N LEU A 90 6.02 1.99 37.40
CA LEU A 90 5.71 0.85 38.27
C LEU A 90 6.85 0.64 39.26
N ARG A 91 6.52 0.25 40.49
CA ARG A 91 7.48 -0.25 41.47
C ARG A 91 8.02 -1.60 40.96
N THR A 92 9.33 -1.72 40.87
CA THR A 92 10.04 -2.96 40.50
C THR A 92 10.87 -3.47 41.67
N THR A 93 11.64 -4.54 41.46
CA THR A 93 12.65 -5.03 42.41
C THR A 93 13.84 -4.08 42.57
N VAL A 94 14.05 -3.15 41.64
CA VAL A 94 15.10 -2.13 41.72
C VAL A 94 14.61 -1.00 42.63
N THR A 95 15.44 -0.61 43.59
CA THR A 95 15.17 0.54 44.47
C THR A 95 14.95 1.81 43.65
N THR A 96 13.88 2.55 43.97
CA THR A 96 13.55 3.81 43.29
C THR A 96 13.05 4.83 44.30
N VAL A 97 13.25 6.11 43.99
CA VAL A 97 12.79 7.22 44.84
C VAL A 97 11.25 7.23 44.84
N PRO A 98 10.56 7.33 46.00
CA PRO A 98 9.10 7.29 46.06
C PRO A 98 8.41 8.28 45.12
N SER A 99 8.95 9.51 44.98
CA SER A 99 8.41 10.55 44.09
C SER A 99 8.46 10.21 42.59
N HIS A 100 9.24 9.20 42.18
CA HIS A 100 9.19 8.69 40.81
C HIS A 100 7.98 7.76 40.55
N LEU A 101 7.29 7.30 41.59
CA LEU A 101 6.10 6.45 41.47
C LEU A 101 4.80 7.27 41.36
N ASP A 102 4.87 8.57 41.63
CA ASP A 102 3.75 9.49 41.47
C ASP A 102 3.30 9.55 39.99
N PRO A 103 1.99 9.63 39.72
CA PRO A 103 1.49 9.75 38.35
C PRO A 103 1.98 11.04 37.67
N ALA A 104 2.59 10.88 36.49
CA ALA A 104 3.05 11.95 35.64
C ALA A 104 2.80 11.55 34.18
N LEU A 105 1.89 12.26 33.52
CA LEU A 105 1.58 12.03 32.11
C LEU A 105 2.80 12.42 31.23
N PRO A 106 3.14 11.61 30.22
CA PRO A 106 4.13 11.99 29.22
C PRO A 106 3.76 13.29 28.50
N ASP A 107 4.75 14.13 28.18
CA ASP A 107 4.58 15.22 27.21
C ASP A 107 4.26 14.60 25.84
N SER A 108 3.01 14.73 25.42
CA SER A 108 2.49 14.19 24.16
C SER A 108 3.13 14.86 22.94
N CYS A 109 3.38 16.17 22.99
CA CYS A 109 3.96 16.92 21.87
C CYS A 109 5.42 16.51 21.62
N ALA A 110 6.22 16.46 22.69
CA ALA A 110 7.61 16.01 22.59
C ALA A 110 7.71 14.53 22.20
N LEU A 111 6.81 13.69 22.71
CA LEU A 111 6.73 12.27 22.33
C LEU A 111 6.38 12.10 20.84
N ASP A 112 5.34 12.76 20.35
CA ASP A 112 4.91 12.67 18.95
C ASP A 112 5.98 13.19 18.00
N LEU A 113 6.66 14.29 18.35
CA LEU A 113 7.79 14.81 17.56
C LEU A 113 8.94 13.79 17.49
N LYS A 114 9.27 13.14 18.61
CA LYS A 114 10.36 12.15 18.69
C LYS A 114 10.00 10.85 17.94
N GLU A 115 8.79 10.34 18.10
CA GLU A 115 8.28 9.18 17.36
C GLU A 115 8.14 9.47 15.85
N LYS A 116 7.71 10.66 15.46
CA LYS A 116 7.65 11.10 14.06
C LYS A 116 9.04 11.17 13.44
N LYS A 117 10.01 11.83 14.11
CA LYS A 117 11.41 11.89 13.67
C LYS A 117 11.99 10.49 13.50
N LYS A 118 11.83 9.62 14.50
CA LYS A 118 12.28 8.23 14.43
C LYS A 118 11.64 7.47 13.26
N ARG A 119 10.33 7.58 13.06
CA ARG A 119 9.60 6.91 11.97
C ARG A 119 10.10 7.34 10.58
N ILE A 120 10.46 8.62 10.41
CA ILE A 120 11.05 9.14 9.17
C ILE A 120 12.45 8.56 8.96
N THR A 121 13.30 8.58 10.00
CA THR A 121 14.67 8.03 9.94
C THR A 121 14.68 6.52 9.68
N ASP A 122 13.85 5.74 10.39
CA ASP A 122 13.70 4.30 10.20
C ASP A 122 13.21 3.98 8.77
N ALA A 123 12.25 4.75 8.24
CA ALA A 123 11.78 4.60 6.86
C ALA A 123 12.86 4.93 5.82
N ALA A 124 13.64 6.00 6.02
CA ALA A 124 14.74 6.37 5.13
C ALA A 124 15.86 5.30 5.13
N HIS A 125 16.24 4.78 6.30
CA HIS A 125 17.20 3.68 6.43
C HIS A 125 16.69 2.39 5.78
N TYR A 126 15.43 2.03 6.00
CA TYR A 126 14.79 0.88 5.34
C TYR A 126 14.81 1.02 3.82
N ASN A 127 14.32 2.15 3.29
CA ASN A 127 14.25 2.40 1.86
C ASN A 127 15.63 2.36 1.20
N ARG A 128 16.65 2.96 1.84
CA ARG A 128 18.04 2.92 1.37
C ARG A 128 18.62 1.51 1.38
N ARG A 129 18.46 0.77 2.49
CA ARG A 129 18.99 -0.60 2.64
C ARG A 129 18.37 -1.57 1.64
N HIS A 130 17.06 -1.46 1.40
CA HIS A 130 16.32 -2.37 0.53
C HIS A 130 16.13 -1.85 -0.90
N ARG A 131 16.78 -0.73 -1.27
CA ARG A 131 16.67 -0.06 -2.59
C ARG A 131 15.20 0.10 -3.02
N ALA A 132 14.34 0.47 -2.07
CA ALA A 132 12.89 0.47 -2.26
C ALA A 132 12.48 1.48 -3.34
N LYS A 133 11.78 1.00 -4.37
CA LYS A 133 11.24 1.82 -5.46
C LYS A 133 9.76 2.05 -5.26
N MET A 134 9.28 3.24 -5.62
CA MET A 134 7.85 3.49 -5.75
C MET A 134 7.35 2.83 -7.04
N HIS A 135 6.33 1.99 -6.93
CA HIS A 135 5.71 1.34 -8.09
C HIS A 135 4.69 2.28 -8.73
N SER A 136 4.50 2.18 -10.05
CA SER A 136 3.46 2.92 -10.77
C SER A 136 2.07 2.64 -10.16
N VAL A 137 1.19 3.65 -10.17
CA VAL A 137 -0.23 3.43 -9.89
C VAL A 137 -0.82 2.59 -11.03
N LEU A 138 -1.76 1.71 -10.70
CA LEU A 138 -2.52 0.92 -11.68
C LEU A 138 -3.92 1.54 -11.81
N SER A 139 -4.47 1.53 -13.02
CA SER A 139 -5.82 1.99 -13.32
C SER A 139 -6.82 0.82 -13.33
N PRO A 140 -8.11 1.07 -13.08
CA PRO A 140 -9.18 0.16 -13.47
C PRO A 140 -9.05 -0.24 -14.95
N GLY A 141 -9.14 -1.52 -15.25
CA GLY A 141 -8.94 -2.08 -16.60
C GLY A 141 -7.53 -2.61 -16.87
N ASP A 142 -6.50 -2.23 -16.10
CA ASP A 142 -5.12 -2.68 -16.35
C ASP A 142 -5.01 -4.22 -16.26
N HIS A 143 -4.48 -4.86 -17.30
CA HIS A 143 -4.09 -6.26 -17.27
C HIS A 143 -2.80 -6.46 -16.47
N VAL A 144 -2.85 -7.37 -15.49
CA VAL A 144 -1.75 -7.59 -14.53
C VAL A 144 -1.47 -9.08 -14.32
N TRP A 145 -0.19 -9.42 -14.27
CA TRP A 145 0.28 -10.72 -13.78
C TRP A 145 0.37 -10.70 -12.25
N VAL A 146 -0.38 -11.59 -11.60
CA VAL A 146 -0.36 -11.77 -10.15
C VAL A 146 0.70 -12.80 -9.79
N THR A 147 1.91 -12.35 -9.46
CA THR A 147 3.09 -13.20 -9.17
C THR A 147 2.80 -14.31 -8.17
N ASN A 148 2.01 -13.98 -7.16
CA ASN A 148 1.61 -14.85 -6.07
C ASN A 148 0.60 -15.93 -6.51
N ALA A 149 -0.27 -15.64 -7.48
CA ALA A 149 -1.20 -16.64 -8.04
C ALA A 149 -0.59 -17.40 -9.23
N LYS A 150 0.46 -16.87 -9.85
CA LYS A 150 1.01 -17.29 -11.16
C LYS A 150 -0.05 -17.27 -12.26
N MET A 151 -0.87 -16.21 -12.28
CA MET A 151 -1.99 -16.04 -13.20
C MET A 151 -2.16 -14.57 -13.58
N SER A 152 -2.66 -14.32 -14.79
CA SER A 152 -3.13 -13.01 -15.23
C SER A 152 -4.49 -12.68 -14.62
N GLY A 153 -4.79 -11.39 -14.49
CA GLY A 153 -6.08 -10.86 -14.08
C GLY A 153 -6.21 -9.38 -14.48
N THR A 154 -7.35 -8.78 -14.18
CA THR A 154 -7.66 -7.38 -14.54
C THR A 154 -7.89 -6.56 -13.28
N VAL A 155 -7.29 -5.38 -13.18
CA VAL A 155 -7.50 -4.48 -12.04
C VAL A 155 -8.92 -3.93 -12.07
N ILE A 156 -9.70 -4.14 -11.01
CA ILE A 156 -11.05 -3.58 -10.87
C ILE A 156 -10.95 -2.15 -10.32
N GLN A 157 -10.27 -2.00 -9.17
CA GLN A 157 -10.15 -0.71 -8.46
C GLN A 157 -9.11 -0.76 -7.34
N ASN A 158 -8.75 0.42 -6.82
CA ASN A 158 -7.98 0.56 -5.59
C ASN A 158 -8.80 0.08 -4.38
N HIS A 159 -8.14 -0.59 -3.44
CA HIS A 159 -8.75 -0.97 -2.16
C HIS A 159 -8.62 0.16 -1.13
N SER A 160 -9.46 0.15 -0.09
CA SER A 160 -9.42 1.11 1.03
C SER A 160 -8.12 1.08 1.87
N THR A 161 -7.26 0.08 1.66
CA THR A 161 -5.97 -0.07 2.33
C THR A 161 -4.83 0.33 1.39
N PRO A 162 -3.82 1.10 1.85
CA PRO A 162 -2.81 1.68 0.98
C PRO A 162 -2.06 0.63 0.14
N ARG A 163 -1.71 1.01 -1.09
CA ARG A 163 -0.97 0.16 -2.06
C ARG A 163 -1.61 -1.21 -2.30
N SER A 164 -2.93 -1.31 -2.21
CA SER A 164 -3.68 -2.56 -2.42
C SER A 164 -4.80 -2.34 -3.45
N TYR A 165 -5.08 -3.36 -4.25
CA TYR A 165 -6.04 -3.35 -5.34
C TYR A 165 -6.97 -4.55 -5.23
N LEU A 166 -8.17 -4.42 -5.79
CA LEU A 166 -9.03 -5.54 -6.14
C LEU A 166 -8.74 -5.93 -7.59
N VAL A 167 -8.45 -7.21 -7.80
CA VAL A 167 -8.10 -7.76 -9.11
C VAL A 167 -9.05 -8.91 -9.40
N ASP A 168 -9.67 -8.89 -10.57
CA ASP A 168 -10.46 -10.00 -11.08
C ASP A 168 -9.55 -11.08 -11.65
N LEU A 169 -9.81 -12.33 -11.30
CA LEU A 169 -9.07 -13.50 -11.75
C LEU A 169 -10.08 -14.62 -12.10
N PRO A 170 -9.72 -15.61 -12.92
CA PRO A 170 -10.64 -16.71 -13.30
C PRO A 170 -11.29 -17.45 -12.11
N GLN A 171 -10.59 -17.53 -10.97
CA GLN A 171 -11.09 -18.10 -9.71
C GLN A 171 -11.92 -17.14 -8.84
N GLY A 172 -12.16 -15.91 -9.31
CA GLY A 172 -12.88 -14.85 -8.62
C GLY A 172 -12.00 -13.72 -8.10
N VAL A 173 -12.66 -12.63 -7.69
CA VAL A 173 -12.04 -11.37 -7.24
C VAL A 173 -11.22 -11.54 -5.98
N VAL A 174 -9.98 -11.05 -6.00
CA VAL A 174 -9.05 -11.11 -4.87
C VAL A 174 -8.37 -9.76 -4.59
N ARG A 175 -8.18 -9.44 -3.31
CA ARG A 175 -7.35 -8.30 -2.89
C ARG A 175 -5.86 -8.64 -2.97
N ARG A 176 -5.06 -7.78 -3.60
CA ARG A 176 -3.60 -7.92 -3.70
C ARG A 176 -2.85 -6.61 -3.45
N ASN A 177 -1.72 -6.68 -2.78
CA ASN A 177 -0.78 -5.57 -2.68
C ASN A 177 -0.09 -5.30 -4.02
N ARG A 178 0.22 -4.03 -4.32
CA ARG A 178 0.90 -3.56 -5.53
C ARG A 178 2.21 -4.30 -5.84
N LEU A 179 2.93 -4.75 -4.81
CA LEU A 179 4.17 -5.54 -4.94
C LEU A 179 3.96 -6.90 -5.62
N HIS A 180 2.73 -7.43 -5.65
CA HIS A 180 2.40 -8.72 -6.25
C HIS A 180 1.79 -8.61 -7.64
N LEU A 181 1.67 -7.38 -8.18
CA LEU A 181 1.04 -7.09 -9.46
C LEU A 181 2.10 -6.56 -10.43
N ILE A 182 2.31 -7.25 -11.55
CA ILE A 182 3.19 -6.78 -12.62
C ILE A 182 2.28 -6.37 -13.79
N PRO A 183 2.31 -5.10 -14.26
CA PRO A 183 1.60 -4.72 -15.47
C PRO A 183 2.03 -5.62 -16.63
N LEU A 184 1.06 -6.18 -17.33
CA LEU A 184 1.29 -6.77 -18.64
C LEU A 184 1.10 -5.65 -19.65
N GLN A 185 2.11 -5.39 -20.48
CA GLN A 185 1.89 -4.60 -21.68
C GLN A 185 1.01 -5.45 -22.60
N GLU A 186 -0.13 -4.91 -23.02
CA GLU A 186 -0.78 -5.44 -24.21
C GLU A 186 0.21 -5.33 -25.38
N PRO A 187 0.33 -6.36 -26.25
CA PRO A 187 1.06 -6.18 -27.49
C PRO A 187 0.35 -5.06 -28.25
N THR A 188 1.07 -3.97 -28.52
CA THR A 188 0.58 -2.87 -29.36
C THR A 188 0.05 -3.48 -30.65
N GLN A 189 -1.26 -3.47 -30.85
CA GLN A 189 -1.80 -3.76 -32.16
C GLN A 189 -1.36 -2.61 -33.07
N GLU A 190 -0.39 -2.92 -33.93
CA GLU A 190 -0.03 -2.04 -35.03
C GLU A 190 -1.31 -1.70 -35.78
N ARG A 191 -1.69 -0.42 -35.77
CA ARG A 191 -2.80 0.05 -36.58
C ARG A 191 -2.35 -0.04 -38.03
N THR A 192 -2.67 -1.16 -38.67
CA THR A 192 -2.65 -1.29 -40.13
C THR A 192 -3.70 -0.33 -40.70
N SER A 193 -3.27 0.91 -40.91
CA SER A 193 -3.99 1.89 -41.72
C SER A 193 -4.31 1.25 -43.08
N PRO A 194 -5.56 1.30 -43.56
CA PRO A 194 -5.89 0.78 -44.88
C PRO A 194 -5.04 1.47 -45.95
N GLN A 195 -4.30 0.67 -46.73
CA GLN A 195 -3.48 1.18 -47.82
C GLN A 195 -4.39 1.80 -48.89
N GLN A 196 -4.28 3.12 -49.07
CA GLN A 196 -4.87 3.76 -50.25
C GLN A 196 -4.04 3.38 -51.47
N HIS A 197 -4.68 2.72 -52.42
CA HIS A 197 -4.07 2.24 -53.65
C HIS A 197 -3.84 3.42 -54.62
N ILE A 198 -2.68 4.08 -54.52
CA ILE A 198 -2.28 5.12 -55.48
C ILE A 198 -1.93 4.44 -56.79
N SER A 199 -2.76 4.65 -57.82
CA SER A 199 -2.47 4.17 -59.18
C SER A 199 -1.39 5.02 -59.81
N GLU A 200 -0.30 4.38 -60.24
CA GLU A 200 0.82 4.99 -60.91
C GLU A 200 0.52 5.18 -62.41
N GLN A 201 0.63 6.42 -62.93
CA GLN A 201 0.65 6.70 -64.37
C GLN A 201 1.74 7.72 -64.70
N ALA A 202 2.59 7.35 -65.66
CA ALA A 202 3.78 8.09 -66.08
C ALA A 202 3.45 9.17 -67.15
N PRO A 203 4.34 10.16 -67.38
CA PRO A 203 3.95 11.47 -67.93
C PRO A 203 4.08 11.58 -69.45
N ARG A 204 3.32 12.53 -70.06
CA ARG A 204 3.63 13.15 -71.36
C ARG A 204 3.17 14.62 -71.43
N SER A 205 3.97 15.43 -72.13
CA SER A 205 3.74 16.82 -72.57
C SER A 205 4.72 17.10 -73.74
N PRO A 206 4.72 18.24 -74.46
CA PRO A 206 3.75 19.36 -74.57
C PRO A 206 3.38 19.72 -76.05
N ALA A 207 2.52 20.73 -76.29
CA ALA A 207 2.45 21.69 -77.45
C ALA A 207 1.05 22.36 -77.52
N VAL A 208 0.75 23.56 -78.06
CA VAL A 208 1.41 24.80 -78.54
C VAL A 208 0.29 25.87 -78.68
N THR A 209 0.63 27.13 -78.37
CA THR A 209 0.03 28.48 -78.55
C THR A 209 -0.78 28.81 -79.84
N PRO A 210 -1.31 30.05 -80.07
CA PRO A 210 -1.80 31.18 -79.22
C PRO A 210 -3.25 31.58 -79.68
N PRO A 211 -3.70 32.84 -79.93
CA PRO A 211 -3.50 34.20 -79.34
C PRO A 211 -4.82 34.95 -78.93
N GLY A 212 -4.74 36.22 -78.50
CA GLY A 212 -5.88 37.17 -78.43
C GLY A 212 -5.68 38.39 -77.49
N LEU A 213 -5.30 39.55 -78.03
CA LEU A 213 -5.16 40.89 -77.39
C LEU A 213 -6.12 41.90 -78.10
N PRO A 214 -6.23 43.20 -77.73
CA PRO A 214 -5.66 43.96 -76.60
C PRO A 214 -6.78 44.31 -75.56
N ALA A 215 -6.74 45.29 -74.63
CA ALA A 215 -5.84 46.39 -74.23
C ALA A 215 -5.98 46.61 -72.68
N GLU A 216 -5.50 47.64 -71.96
CA GLU A 216 -4.74 48.87 -72.25
C GLU A 216 -3.98 49.36 -70.97
N SER A 217 -3.44 50.59 -70.98
CA SER A 217 -2.76 51.31 -69.86
C SER A 217 -3.25 52.78 -69.85
N PRO A 218 -2.74 53.78 -69.07
CA PRO A 218 -1.66 53.76 -68.06
C PRO A 218 -1.88 54.65 -66.79
N ASN A 219 -0.84 54.70 -65.94
CA ASN A 219 -0.53 55.74 -64.91
C ASN A 219 -1.43 55.76 -63.65
N LEU A 220 -0.92 56.01 -62.44
CA LEU A 220 0.36 56.63 -62.01
C LEU A 220 0.94 55.87 -60.81
#